data_AF-A0A7C5CB11-F1
#
_entry.id   AF-A0A7C5CB11-F1
#
_cell.length_a   1.000
_cell.length_b   1.000
_cell.length_c   1.000
_cell.angle_alpha   90.00
_cell.angle_beta   90.00
_cell.angle_gamma   90.00
#
_symmetry.space_group_name_H-M   'P 1'
#
loop_
_entity.id
_entity.type
_entity.pdbx_description
1 polymer ?
#
loop_
_entity_poly.entity_id
_entity_poly.type
_entity_poly.pdbx_seq_one_letter_code
_entity_poly.pdbx_strand_id
1 'polypeptide(L)'
;MRLLHRQFLFLSVFAGLGLTAAAPPVQAAPRAVRLLAAPGLVAAGLMAHALPRFKLKTQIRVALVDTPEAAQVVLATDAPPGVAPLIEGPGGLYAAWARGDAGPDSPTARLLDWLYSEIGLRTLTAYQRAGVPLVTAAKPVAPPPQAALPEGDLALGRTLAYRNCGRCHVVGADNRMQGIGSTPSFPVLRALPDWQARFATYYQRRPHPSFTQIEGLTEPFAAMQPSPIAPLALSIDEFNAIIGYAARIAPADLGAPLVAR
;
A
#
# COMPACT_ATOMS: atom_id res chain seq x y z
N MET A 1 -94.53 -16.54 30.75
CA MET A 1 -94.61 -16.14 29.33
C MET A 1 -93.23 -16.34 28.71
N ARG A 2 -93.07 -17.42 27.93
CA ARG A 2 -91.80 -17.80 27.27
C ARG A 2 -91.77 -17.14 25.89
N LEU A 3 -90.75 -16.34 25.61
CA LEU A 3 -90.54 -15.70 24.32
C LEU A 3 -89.42 -16.41 23.54
N LEU A 4 -89.89 -17.08 22.49
CA LEU A 4 -89.32 -17.37 21.17
C LEU A 4 -87.80 -17.55 21.00
N HIS A 5 -87.47 -18.79 20.62
CA HIS A 5 -86.41 -19.13 19.66
C HIS A 5 -86.61 -18.42 18.31
N ARG A 6 -85.51 -17.96 17.69
CA ARG A 6 -85.22 -18.17 16.26
C ARG A 6 -83.73 -17.90 15.98
N GLN A 7 -83.04 -18.97 15.60
CA GLN A 7 -81.73 -18.95 14.95
C GLN A 7 -81.89 -18.51 13.48
N PHE A 8 -80.91 -17.78 12.93
CA PHE A 8 -80.01 -18.24 11.86
C PHE A 8 -79.37 -17.09 11.06
N LEU A 9 -78.09 -17.34 10.72
CA LEU A 9 -77.33 -16.85 9.56
C LEU A 9 -76.81 -15.40 9.60
N PHE A 10 -75.56 -15.26 10.08
CA PHE A 10 -74.62 -14.30 9.49
C PHE A 10 -73.37 -15.02 8.99
N LEU A 11 -73.13 -14.79 7.71
CA LEU A 11 -72.07 -15.29 6.84
C LEU A 11 -70.70 -14.84 7.37
N SER A 12 -69.82 -15.78 7.73
CA SER A 12 -68.43 -15.46 8.11
C SER A 12 -67.57 -15.36 6.86
N VAL A 13 -67.14 -14.15 6.50
CA VAL A 13 -66.09 -13.91 5.50
C VAL A 13 -64.73 -14.09 6.18
N PHE A 14 -64.01 -15.16 5.82
CA PHE A 14 -62.61 -15.38 6.19
C PHE A 14 -61.72 -14.50 5.31
N ALA A 15 -61.21 -13.39 5.84
CA ALA A 15 -60.07 -12.68 5.26
C ALA A 15 -58.78 -13.25 5.87
N GLY A 16 -58.12 -14.13 5.13
CA GLY A 16 -56.81 -14.68 5.51
C GLY A 16 -55.73 -13.61 5.45
N LEU A 17 -55.30 -13.13 6.61
CA LEU A 17 -54.11 -12.27 6.74
C LEU A 17 -52.88 -13.19 6.74
N GLY A 18 -52.24 -13.33 5.58
CA GLY A 18 -50.99 -14.06 5.42
C GLY A 18 -49.88 -13.42 6.25
N LEU A 19 -49.54 -14.03 7.37
CA LEU A 19 -48.40 -13.67 8.20
C LEU A 19 -47.12 -14.20 7.52
N THR A 20 -46.54 -13.41 6.62
CA THR A 20 -45.21 -13.70 6.07
C THR A 20 -44.17 -13.43 7.17
N ALA A 21 -43.65 -14.50 7.76
CA ALA A 21 -42.51 -14.42 8.67
C ALA A 21 -41.29 -13.94 7.88
N ALA A 22 -41.02 -12.64 7.93
CA ALA A 22 -39.75 -12.09 7.47
C ALA A 22 -38.65 -12.59 8.42
N ALA A 23 -37.86 -13.55 7.94
CA ALA A 23 -36.63 -13.93 8.63
C ALA A 23 -35.76 -12.66 8.78
N PRO A 24 -35.20 -12.39 9.98
CA PRO A 24 -34.29 -11.26 10.13
C PRO A 24 -33.11 -11.44 9.17
N PRO A 25 -32.56 -10.35 8.61
CA PRO A 25 -31.34 -10.44 7.83
C PRO A 25 -30.27 -11.11 8.69
N VAL A 26 -29.68 -12.20 8.19
CA VAL A 26 -28.44 -12.74 8.72
C VAL A 26 -27.38 -11.65 8.50
N GLN A 27 -27.15 -10.84 9.52
CA GLN A 27 -25.99 -9.97 9.57
C GLN A 27 -24.78 -10.90 9.62
N ALA A 28 -24.07 -11.04 8.49
CA ALA A 28 -22.81 -11.76 8.46
C ALA A 28 -21.91 -11.17 9.56
N ALA A 29 -21.57 -11.99 10.56
CA ALA A 29 -20.67 -11.55 11.61
C ALA A 29 -19.39 -11.03 10.94
N PRO A 30 -18.87 -9.85 11.33
CA PRO A 30 -17.67 -9.31 10.72
C PRO A 30 -16.55 -10.34 10.89
N ARG A 31 -16.09 -10.91 9.78
CA ARG A 31 -15.08 -11.98 9.77
C ARG A 31 -13.80 -11.37 10.32
N ALA A 32 -13.36 -11.86 11.48
CA ALA A 32 -12.14 -11.38 12.13
C ALA A 32 -10.93 -11.59 11.20
N VAL A 33 -10.00 -10.65 11.21
CA VAL A 33 -8.69 -10.83 10.55
C VAL A 33 -7.95 -11.94 11.28
N ARG A 34 -7.52 -12.98 10.57
CA ARG A 34 -6.78 -14.11 11.16
C ARG A 34 -5.28 -13.83 11.14
N LEU A 35 -4.69 -13.69 12.31
CA LEU A 35 -3.27 -13.41 12.51
C LEU A 35 -2.55 -14.66 13.04
N LEU A 36 -1.55 -15.13 12.31
CA LEU A 36 -0.54 -16.03 12.87
C LEU A 36 0.59 -15.18 13.41
N ALA A 37 0.85 -15.21 14.71
CA ALA A 37 1.98 -14.54 15.32
C ALA A 37 2.97 -15.56 15.88
N ALA A 38 4.25 -15.23 15.84
CA ALA A 38 5.31 -16.09 16.36
C ALA A 38 4.98 -16.58 17.78
N PRO A 39 5.07 -17.90 18.07
CA PRO A 39 4.64 -18.47 19.34
C PRO A 39 5.25 -17.78 20.56
N GLY A 40 6.53 -17.38 20.48
CA GLY A 40 7.21 -16.64 21.54
C GLY A 40 6.55 -15.30 21.88
N LEU A 41 6.05 -14.56 20.88
CA LEU A 41 5.34 -13.28 21.10
C LEU A 41 3.94 -13.50 21.67
N VAL A 42 3.25 -14.56 21.25
CA VAL A 42 1.93 -14.94 21.77
C VAL A 42 2.04 -15.37 23.23
N ALA A 43 2.92 -16.33 23.53
CA ALA A 43 3.17 -16.81 24.88
C ALA A 43 3.74 -15.72 25.80
N ALA A 44 4.48 -14.76 25.23
CA ALA A 44 4.96 -13.61 25.96
C ALA A 44 3.82 -12.66 26.39
N GLY A 45 2.67 -12.68 25.72
CA GLY A 45 1.51 -11.83 26.00
C GLY A 45 1.43 -10.55 25.15
N LEU A 46 2.35 -10.36 24.19
CA LEU A 46 2.41 -9.14 23.38
C LEU A 46 1.13 -8.92 22.56
N MET A 47 0.60 -9.99 21.96
CA MET A 47 -0.63 -9.91 21.15
C MET A 47 -1.85 -9.56 22.00
N ALA A 48 -1.93 -10.11 23.22
CA ALA A 48 -2.99 -9.77 24.17
C ALA A 48 -2.93 -8.30 24.62
N HIS A 49 -1.74 -7.69 24.62
CA HIS A 49 -1.57 -6.27 24.88
C HIS A 49 -1.96 -5.40 23.67
N ALA A 50 -1.50 -5.75 22.47
CA ALA A 50 -1.59 -4.90 21.29
C ALA A 50 -2.99 -4.93 20.62
N LEU A 51 -3.56 -6.12 20.42
CA LEU A 51 -4.79 -6.30 19.62
C LEU A 51 -6.03 -5.57 20.20
N PRO A 52 -6.25 -5.49 21.53
CA PRO A 52 -7.36 -4.70 22.07
C PRO A 52 -7.29 -3.21 21.72
N ARG A 53 -6.08 -2.65 21.63
CA ARG A 53 -5.85 -1.22 21.30
C ARG A 53 -6.11 -0.95 19.82
N PHE A 54 -5.67 -1.87 18.95
CA PHE A 54 -6.03 -1.84 17.54
C PHE A 54 -7.56 -1.88 17.35
N LYS A 55 -8.23 -2.85 18.00
CA LYS A 55 -9.69 -3.00 17.94
C LYS A 55 -10.42 -1.74 18.42
N LEU A 56 -9.98 -1.13 19.51
CA LEU A 56 -10.63 0.06 20.06
C LEU A 56 -10.68 1.20 19.04
N LYS A 57 -9.57 1.44 18.32
CA LYS A 57 -9.48 2.54 17.34
C LYS A 57 -10.11 2.21 15.99
N THR A 58 -10.08 0.94 15.57
CA THR A 58 -10.45 0.55 14.20
C THR A 58 -11.78 -0.20 14.09
N GLN A 59 -12.30 -0.68 15.22
CA GLN A 59 -13.44 -1.60 15.34
C GLN A 59 -13.26 -2.94 14.60
N ILE A 60 -12.05 -3.26 14.14
CA ILE A 60 -11.73 -4.54 13.50
C ILE A 60 -11.37 -5.57 14.58
N ARG A 61 -11.97 -6.77 14.48
CA ARG A 61 -11.57 -7.92 15.29
C ARG A 61 -10.40 -8.65 14.65
N VAL A 62 -9.44 -9.07 15.46
CA VAL A 62 -8.33 -9.92 15.07
C VAL A 62 -8.41 -11.20 15.88
N ALA A 63 -8.34 -12.34 15.22
CA ALA A 63 -8.29 -13.66 15.83
C ALA A 63 -6.90 -14.25 15.62
N LEU A 64 -6.27 -14.74 16.70
CA LEU A 64 -5.05 -15.51 16.58
C LEU A 64 -5.37 -16.89 16.01
N VAL A 65 -4.52 -17.39 15.12
CA VAL A 65 -4.59 -18.73 14.56
C VAL A 65 -3.24 -19.41 14.70
N ASP A 66 -3.26 -20.74 14.79
CA ASP A 66 -2.06 -21.53 15.08
C ASP A 66 -1.40 -22.11 13.82
N THR A 67 -2.10 -22.09 12.68
CA THR A 67 -1.59 -22.63 11.42
C THR A 67 -1.41 -21.54 10.37
N PRO A 68 -0.35 -21.62 9.54
CA PRO A 68 -0.17 -20.69 8.43
C PRO A 68 -1.38 -20.65 7.50
N GLU A 69 -1.99 -21.80 7.17
CA GLU A 69 -3.06 -21.93 6.17
C GLU A 69 -4.32 -21.17 6.58
N ALA A 70 -4.57 -21.04 7.89
CA ALA A 70 -5.66 -20.24 8.41
C ALA A 70 -5.34 -18.74 8.44
N ALA A 71 -4.08 -18.34 8.34
CA ALA A 71 -3.65 -16.96 8.51
C ALA A 71 -3.91 -16.09 7.28
N GLN A 72 -4.36 -14.86 7.53
CA GLN A 72 -4.40 -13.78 6.53
C GLN A 72 -3.23 -12.80 6.74
N VAL A 73 -2.75 -12.66 7.97
CA VAL A 73 -1.54 -11.92 8.32
C VAL A 73 -0.61 -12.85 9.09
N VAL A 74 0.69 -12.74 8.82
CA VAL A 74 1.75 -13.41 9.57
C VAL A 74 2.63 -12.36 10.23
N LEU A 75 3.00 -12.56 11.50
CA LEU A 75 4.01 -11.81 12.23
C LEU A 75 5.08 -12.80 12.71
N ALA A 76 6.19 -12.89 11.99
CA ALA A 76 7.25 -13.86 12.25
C ALA A 76 8.62 -13.34 11.76
N THR A 77 9.67 -14.15 11.94
CA THR A 77 11.07 -13.79 11.65
C THR A 77 11.54 -14.21 10.26
N ASP A 78 10.76 -15.03 9.56
CA ASP A 78 11.02 -15.60 8.24
C ASP A 78 10.26 -14.85 7.14
N ALA A 79 10.28 -13.53 7.21
CA ALA A 79 9.56 -12.68 6.28
C ALA A 79 10.05 -12.86 4.84
N PRO A 80 9.16 -12.82 3.83
CA PRO A 80 9.57 -12.82 2.43
C PRO A 80 10.52 -11.65 2.09
N PRO A 81 11.39 -11.80 1.07
CA PRO A 81 12.22 -10.70 0.59
C PRO A 81 11.40 -9.45 0.27
N GLY A 82 11.87 -8.28 0.72
CA GLY A 82 11.22 -6.99 0.50
C GLY A 82 10.23 -6.55 1.59
N VAL A 83 9.92 -7.40 2.58
CA VAL A 83 9.13 -6.98 3.75
C VAL A 83 10.05 -6.34 4.80
N ALA A 84 9.76 -5.11 5.19
CA ALA A 84 10.57 -4.38 6.16
C ALA A 84 10.44 -4.97 7.57
N PRO A 85 11.55 -5.15 8.32
CA PRO A 85 11.49 -5.48 9.73
C PRO A 85 10.67 -4.47 10.52
N LEU A 86 9.83 -4.96 11.43
CA LEU A 86 8.92 -4.16 12.25
C LEU A 86 9.49 -3.94 13.66
N ILE A 87 9.84 -5.03 14.34
CA ILE A 87 10.32 -5.05 15.72
C ILE A 87 11.46 -6.05 15.87
N GLU A 88 12.31 -5.82 16.86
CA GLU A 88 13.36 -6.75 17.29
C GLU A 88 13.00 -7.29 18.68
N GLY A 89 13.16 -8.60 18.89
CA GLY A 89 12.83 -9.27 20.15
C GLY A 89 13.62 -10.56 20.36
N PRO A 90 13.21 -11.42 21.31
CA PRO A 90 13.98 -12.61 21.72
C PRO A 90 14.30 -13.62 20.61
N GLY A 91 13.52 -13.63 19.52
CA GLY A 91 13.76 -14.49 18.35
C GLY A 91 14.42 -13.77 17.16
N GLY A 92 14.83 -12.51 17.31
CA GLY A 92 15.44 -11.70 16.25
C GLY A 92 14.48 -10.65 15.68
N LEU A 93 14.65 -10.34 14.39
CA LEU A 93 13.84 -9.36 13.67
C LEU A 93 12.53 -9.98 13.21
N TYR A 94 11.41 -9.42 13.64
CA TYR A 94 10.08 -9.80 13.21
C TYR A 94 9.55 -8.80 12.19
N ALA A 95 8.85 -9.29 11.17
CA ALA A 95 8.09 -8.47 10.23
C ALA A 95 6.65 -8.98 10.14
N ALA A 96 5.75 -8.13 9.65
CA ALA A 96 4.35 -8.48 9.42
C ALA A 96 4.00 -8.40 7.93
N TRP A 97 3.33 -9.41 7.40
CA TRP A 97 2.91 -9.43 5.99
C TRP A 97 1.58 -10.16 5.79
N ALA A 98 0.89 -9.87 4.68
CA ALA A 98 -0.32 -10.57 4.30
C ALA A 98 0.01 -11.91 3.62
N ARG A 99 -0.83 -12.93 3.85
CA ARG A 99 -0.87 -14.14 3.02
C ARG A 99 -1.87 -13.93 1.89
N GLY A 100 -1.37 -13.64 0.69
CA GLY A 100 -2.18 -13.35 -0.49
C GLY A 100 -2.47 -11.86 -0.65
N ASP A 101 -3.34 -11.53 -1.60
CA ASP A 101 -3.69 -10.14 -1.90
C ASP A 101 -4.58 -9.55 -0.79
N ALA A 102 -4.04 -8.58 -0.08
CA ALA A 102 -4.80 -7.73 0.82
C ALA A 102 -5.25 -6.52 -0.01
N GLY A 103 -6.45 -6.62 -0.60
CA GLY A 103 -7.03 -5.52 -1.34
C GLY A 103 -6.98 -4.19 -0.55
N PRO A 104 -6.89 -3.05 -1.24
CA PRO A 104 -6.78 -1.75 -0.61
C PRO A 104 -7.94 -1.53 0.38
N ASP A 105 -7.63 -0.91 1.52
CA ASP A 105 -8.56 -0.65 2.63
C ASP A 105 -9.19 -1.89 3.30
N SER A 106 -8.77 -3.10 2.94
CA SER A 106 -9.24 -4.32 3.60
C SER A 106 -8.89 -4.34 5.10
N PRO A 107 -9.64 -5.06 5.95
CA PRO A 107 -9.29 -5.22 7.36
C PRO A 107 -7.87 -5.75 7.59
N THR A 108 -7.37 -6.59 6.67
CA THR A 108 -5.99 -7.08 6.62
C THR A 108 -5.00 -5.95 6.38
N ALA A 109 -5.20 -5.13 5.35
CA ALA A 109 -4.37 -3.97 5.06
C ALA A 109 -4.35 -2.99 6.23
N ARG A 110 -5.52 -2.70 6.83
CA ARG A 110 -5.63 -1.81 8.00
C ARG A 110 -4.88 -2.33 9.23
N LEU A 111 -4.79 -3.64 9.42
CA LEU A 111 -3.97 -4.22 10.50
C LEU A 111 -2.48 -4.04 10.22
N LEU A 112 -2.02 -4.30 8.99
CA LEU A 112 -0.62 -4.10 8.60
C LEU A 112 -0.22 -2.62 8.71
N ASP A 113 -1.04 -1.72 8.15
CA ASP A 113 -0.81 -0.28 8.24
C ASP A 113 -0.71 0.18 9.69
N TRP A 114 -1.60 -0.33 10.56
CA TRP A 114 -1.54 0.00 11.97
C TRP A 114 -0.26 -0.52 12.62
N LEU A 115 0.13 -1.79 12.39
CA LEU A 115 1.35 -2.37 12.95
C LEU A 115 2.58 -1.54 12.60
N TYR A 116 2.73 -1.12 11.34
CA TYR A 116 3.85 -0.31 10.86
C TYR A 116 3.72 1.20 11.14
N SER A 117 2.56 1.66 11.62
CA SER A 117 2.39 3.06 12.02
C SER A 117 3.15 3.38 13.31
N GLU A 118 3.44 4.66 13.52
CA GLU A 118 4.02 5.16 14.78
C GLU A 118 3.22 4.70 16.01
N ILE A 119 1.88 4.74 15.92
CA ILE A 119 0.98 4.35 17.02
C ILE A 119 1.07 2.85 17.30
N GLY A 120 1.11 2.00 16.26
CA GLY A 120 1.25 0.56 16.42
C GLY A 120 2.62 0.18 16.97
N LEU A 121 3.68 0.74 16.40
CA LEU A 121 5.06 0.54 16.88
C LEU A 121 5.21 0.94 18.34
N ARG A 122 4.75 2.14 18.72
CA ARG A 122 4.76 2.60 20.12
C ARG A 122 3.96 1.68 21.03
N THR A 123 2.84 1.13 20.55
CA THR A 123 2.04 0.16 21.32
C THR A 123 2.79 -1.15 21.54
N LEU A 124 3.49 -1.65 20.53
CA LEU A 124 4.27 -2.88 20.62
C LEU A 124 5.47 -2.72 21.56
N THR A 125 6.21 -1.62 21.42
CA THR A 125 7.44 -1.37 22.19
C THR A 125 7.18 -0.91 23.63
N ALA A 126 5.98 -0.39 23.92
CA ALA A 126 5.56 -0.10 25.30
C ALA A 126 5.25 -1.36 26.12
N TYR A 127 5.11 -2.53 25.49
CA TYR A 127 4.85 -3.77 26.21
C TYR A 127 6.08 -4.22 27.00
N GLN A 128 5.88 -4.42 28.30
CA GLN A 128 6.91 -4.91 29.21
C GLN A 128 6.45 -6.20 29.88
N ARG A 129 7.41 -7.13 30.07
CA ARG A 129 7.23 -8.33 30.89
C ARG A 129 8.17 -8.24 32.08
N ALA A 130 7.61 -8.27 33.29
CA ALA A 130 8.37 -8.07 34.53
C ALA A 130 9.22 -6.78 34.54
N GLY A 131 8.69 -5.68 33.98
CA GLY A 131 9.37 -4.39 33.91
C GLY A 131 10.43 -4.26 32.80
N VAL A 132 10.65 -5.30 32.00
CA VAL A 132 11.60 -5.28 30.88
C VAL A 132 10.85 -5.19 29.55
N PRO A 133 11.19 -4.27 28.65
CA PRO A 133 10.63 -4.24 27.30
C PRO A 133 10.85 -5.57 26.58
N LEU A 134 9.77 -6.15 26.03
CA LEU A 134 9.90 -7.42 25.31
C LEU A 134 10.54 -7.22 23.93
N VAL A 135 10.20 -6.11 23.28
CA VAL A 135 10.60 -5.80 21.90
C VAL A 135 10.97 -4.33 21.76
N THR A 136 11.85 -4.04 20.81
CA THR A 136 12.19 -2.68 20.37
C THR A 136 11.76 -2.47 18.93
N ALA A 137 11.63 -1.22 18.50
CA ALA A 137 11.43 -0.93 17.08
C ALA A 137 12.65 -1.42 16.31
N ALA A 138 12.44 -2.12 15.19
CA ALA A 138 13.54 -2.53 14.35
C ALA A 138 14.25 -1.27 13.81
N LYS A 139 15.59 -1.29 13.77
CA LYS A 139 16.32 -0.22 13.09
C LYS A 139 15.90 -0.20 11.62
N PRO A 140 15.61 0.99 11.04
CA PRO A 140 15.38 1.09 9.61
C PRO A 140 16.53 0.42 8.87
N VAL A 141 16.21 -0.61 8.08
CA VAL A 141 17.19 -1.19 7.16
C VAL A 141 17.51 -0.07 6.19
N ALA A 142 18.78 0.36 6.16
CA ALA A 142 19.21 1.35 5.19
C ALA A 142 18.81 0.85 3.80
N PRO A 143 18.19 1.70 2.95
CA PRO A 143 17.90 1.30 1.59
C PRO A 143 19.20 0.77 0.97
N PRO A 144 19.12 -0.29 0.13
CA PRO A 144 20.31 -0.84 -0.50
C PRO A 144 21.12 0.29 -1.13
N PRO A 145 22.46 0.24 -1.08
CA PRO A 145 23.30 1.30 -1.63
C PRO A 145 22.80 1.62 -3.04
N GLN A 146 22.38 2.88 -3.21
CA GLN A 146 21.96 3.36 -4.52
C GLN A 146 23.13 3.14 -5.46
N ALA A 147 22.86 2.46 -6.59
CA ALA A 147 23.84 2.25 -7.63
C ALA A 147 24.52 3.60 -7.92
N ALA A 148 25.85 3.56 -8.06
CA ALA A 148 26.63 4.74 -8.40
C ALA A 148 25.95 5.43 -9.59
N LEU A 149 25.69 6.72 -9.45
CA LEU A 149 25.04 7.50 -10.50
C LEU A 149 25.94 7.45 -11.73
N PRO A 150 25.40 7.16 -12.92
CA PRO A 150 26.22 7.09 -14.12
C PRO A 150 26.96 8.43 -14.31
N GLU A 151 28.27 8.34 -14.59
CA GLU A 151 29.05 9.46 -15.09
C GLU A 151 28.47 9.84 -16.44
N GLY A 152 27.80 10.99 -16.51
CA GLY A 152 27.14 11.46 -17.72
C GLY A 152 27.32 12.96 -17.89
N ASP A 153 27.30 13.42 -19.13
CA ASP A 153 27.32 14.84 -19.45
C ASP A 153 26.04 15.50 -18.92
N LEU A 154 26.18 16.29 -17.85
CA LEU A 154 25.07 16.96 -17.18
C LEU A 154 24.41 18.02 -18.06
N ALA A 155 25.16 18.67 -18.95
CA ALA A 155 24.63 19.66 -19.87
C ALA A 155 23.78 18.99 -20.96
N LEU A 156 24.27 17.87 -21.48
CA LEU A 156 23.51 17.00 -22.37
C LEU A 156 22.25 16.48 -21.67
N GLY A 157 22.38 15.95 -20.45
CA GLY A 157 21.28 15.44 -19.65
C GLY A 157 20.18 16.48 -19.39
N ARG A 158 20.55 17.71 -19.04
CA ARG A 158 19.60 18.84 -18.90
C ARG A 158 18.89 19.15 -20.21
N THR A 159 19.65 19.23 -21.30
CA THR A 159 19.13 19.56 -22.64
C THR A 159 18.13 18.52 -23.11
N LEU A 160 18.49 17.25 -22.96
CA LEU A 160 17.64 16.11 -23.27
C LEU A 160 16.40 16.14 -22.38
N ALA A 161 16.54 16.23 -21.06
CA ALA A 161 15.40 16.27 -20.13
C ALA A 161 14.39 17.39 -20.50
N TYR A 162 14.89 18.59 -20.81
CA TYR A 162 14.03 19.70 -21.25
C TYR A 162 13.30 19.38 -22.55
N ARG A 163 14.03 18.96 -23.60
CA ARG A 163 13.46 18.66 -24.93
C ARG A 163 12.40 17.55 -24.88
N ASN A 164 12.68 16.54 -24.07
CA ASN A 164 12.02 15.25 -24.12
C ASN A 164 10.92 15.09 -23.09
N CYS A 165 11.15 15.62 -21.88
CA CYS A 165 10.25 15.48 -20.74
C CYS A 165 9.53 16.80 -20.44
N GLY A 166 10.07 17.94 -20.88
CA GLY A 166 9.64 19.29 -20.50
C GLY A 166 8.22 19.67 -20.89
N ARG A 167 7.61 18.96 -21.85
CA ARG A 167 6.20 19.14 -22.22
C ARG A 167 5.22 18.63 -21.15
N CYS A 168 5.66 17.68 -20.32
CA CYS A 168 4.85 17.10 -19.25
C CYS A 168 5.42 17.53 -17.90
N HIS A 169 6.70 17.32 -17.67
CA HIS A 169 7.34 17.57 -16.39
C HIS A 169 7.97 18.95 -16.34
N VAL A 170 7.86 19.62 -15.19
CA VAL A 170 8.81 20.69 -14.85
C VAL A 170 10.16 20.02 -14.52
N VAL A 171 11.17 20.21 -15.36
CA VAL A 171 12.49 19.57 -15.27
C VAL A 171 13.55 20.44 -14.60
N GLY A 172 13.30 21.74 -14.49
CA GLY A 172 14.24 22.71 -13.93
C GLY A 172 13.73 24.14 -14.02
N ALA A 173 14.63 25.10 -13.77
CA ALA A 173 14.29 26.52 -13.79
C ALA A 173 13.77 26.99 -15.17
N ASP A 174 14.29 26.40 -16.25
CA ASP A 174 14.01 26.80 -17.64
C ASP A 174 12.55 26.58 -18.06
N ASN A 175 11.84 25.68 -17.37
CA ASN A 175 10.45 25.34 -17.69
C ASN A 175 9.55 25.36 -16.45
N ARG A 176 9.91 26.15 -15.42
CA ARG A 176 9.25 26.20 -14.11
C ARG A 176 7.72 26.27 -14.16
N MET A 177 7.15 26.90 -15.18
CA MET A 177 5.72 27.12 -15.37
C MET A 177 5.14 26.44 -16.62
N GLN A 178 5.88 25.52 -17.24
CA GLN A 178 5.53 24.95 -18.56
C GLN A 178 5.19 23.45 -18.51
N GLY A 179 5.23 22.81 -17.33
CA GLY A 179 4.76 21.43 -17.16
C GLY A 179 3.24 21.33 -17.03
N ILE A 180 2.70 20.12 -17.12
CA ILE A 180 1.28 19.84 -16.87
C ILE A 180 1.06 19.51 -15.40
N GLY A 181 0.00 20.07 -14.80
CA GLY A 181 -0.28 19.92 -13.37
C GLY A 181 -0.55 18.48 -12.91
N SER A 182 -0.81 17.56 -13.84
CA SER A 182 -1.07 16.15 -13.57
C SER A 182 0.18 15.27 -13.48
N THR A 183 1.36 15.79 -13.80
CA THR A 183 2.63 15.06 -13.68
C THR A 183 3.60 15.75 -12.71
N PRO A 184 4.22 15.01 -11.78
CA PRO A 184 5.10 15.61 -10.79
C PRO A 184 6.36 16.21 -11.43
N SER A 185 6.86 17.31 -10.90
CA SER A 185 8.13 17.90 -11.36
C SER A 185 9.33 17.00 -11.01
N PHE A 186 10.46 17.18 -11.69
CA PHE A 186 11.70 16.48 -11.35
C PHE A 186 12.13 16.74 -9.89
N PRO A 187 12.11 17.98 -9.36
CA PRO A 187 12.35 18.24 -7.94
C PRO A 187 11.41 17.46 -7.00
N VAL A 188 10.12 17.36 -7.33
CA VAL A 188 9.16 16.57 -6.55
C VAL A 188 9.51 15.08 -6.62
N LEU A 189 9.78 14.55 -7.81
CA LEU A 189 10.22 13.16 -7.99
C LEU A 189 11.51 12.88 -7.21
N ARG A 190 12.43 13.84 -7.14
CA ARG A 190 13.70 13.72 -6.40
C ARG A 190 13.51 13.66 -4.89
N ALA A 191 12.42 14.18 -4.35
CA ALA A 191 12.12 14.07 -2.92
C ALA A 191 11.58 12.68 -2.52
N LEU A 192 11.23 11.82 -3.48
CA LEU A 192 10.69 10.48 -3.19
C LEU A 192 11.80 9.50 -2.78
N PRO A 193 11.56 8.58 -1.82
CA PRO A 193 12.56 7.60 -1.39
C PRO A 193 13.07 6.68 -2.52
N ASP A 194 12.21 6.38 -3.50
CA ASP A 194 12.48 5.49 -4.63
C ASP A 194 12.83 6.23 -5.93
N TRP A 195 13.24 7.50 -5.85
CA TRP A 195 13.44 8.35 -7.03
C TRP A 195 14.41 7.73 -8.06
N GLN A 196 15.52 7.12 -7.63
CA GLN A 196 16.45 6.49 -8.57
C GLN A 196 15.78 5.39 -9.37
N ALA A 197 15.02 4.53 -8.71
CA ALA A 197 14.30 3.45 -9.38
C ALA A 197 13.28 4.02 -10.36
N ARG A 198 12.58 5.11 -10.01
CA ARG A 198 11.63 5.79 -10.90
C ARG A 198 12.31 6.34 -12.15
N PHE A 199 13.44 7.04 -12.01
CA PHE A 199 14.20 7.56 -13.15
C PHE A 199 14.88 6.45 -13.97
N ALA A 200 15.42 5.40 -13.33
CA ALA A 200 16.04 4.27 -14.04
C ALA A 200 15.04 3.36 -14.76
N THR A 201 13.74 3.48 -14.48
CA THR A 201 12.69 2.65 -15.09
C THR A 201 11.55 3.47 -15.71
N TYR A 202 11.74 4.78 -15.93
CA TYR A 202 10.61 5.63 -16.36
C TYR A 202 9.98 5.12 -17.65
N TYR A 203 10.78 4.57 -18.58
CA TYR A 203 10.31 4.01 -19.86
C TYR A 203 9.33 2.84 -19.71
N GLN A 204 9.27 2.20 -18.53
CA GLN A 204 8.32 1.14 -18.19
C GLN A 204 7.08 1.67 -17.44
N ARG A 205 7.13 2.93 -16.98
CA ARG A 205 6.10 3.52 -16.13
C ARG A 205 5.13 4.35 -16.96
N ARG A 206 3.84 4.02 -16.88
CA ARG A 206 2.78 4.78 -17.55
C ARG A 206 2.91 6.29 -17.27
N PRO A 207 2.75 7.17 -18.29
CA PRO A 207 2.36 6.85 -19.66
C PRO A 207 3.53 6.48 -20.60
N HIS A 208 4.79 6.53 -20.14
CA HIS A 208 5.98 6.49 -21.00
C HIS A 208 6.11 5.29 -21.96
N PRO A 209 5.72 4.04 -21.61
CA PRO A 209 5.86 2.91 -22.52
C PRO A 209 5.17 3.09 -23.87
N SER A 210 4.15 3.96 -23.96
CA SER A 210 3.43 4.16 -25.22
C SER A 210 4.16 5.07 -26.21
N PHE A 211 5.21 5.80 -25.79
CA PHE A 211 5.90 6.77 -26.65
C PHE A 211 7.42 6.85 -26.42
N THR A 212 7.99 5.98 -25.59
CA THR A 212 9.42 5.96 -25.25
C THR A 212 10.10 4.75 -25.87
N GLN A 213 11.21 4.99 -26.54
CA GLN A 213 12.13 3.96 -27.03
C GLN A 213 13.55 4.28 -26.58
N ILE A 214 14.21 3.30 -25.97
CA ILE A 214 15.62 3.37 -25.59
C ILE A 214 16.32 2.26 -26.34
N GLU A 215 17.30 2.64 -27.15
CA GLU A 215 18.09 1.70 -27.95
C GLU A 215 18.72 0.62 -27.08
N GLY A 216 18.59 -0.64 -27.48
CA GLY A 216 19.11 -1.78 -26.73
C GLY A 216 18.38 -2.12 -25.43
N LEU A 217 17.33 -1.39 -25.06
CA LEU A 217 16.60 -1.59 -23.80
C LEU A 217 15.08 -1.80 -24.00
N THR A 218 14.49 -1.19 -25.01
CA THR A 218 13.06 -1.34 -25.33
C THR A 218 12.86 -1.97 -26.70
N GLU A 219 11.84 -2.83 -26.81
CA GLU A 219 11.39 -3.32 -28.12
C GLU A 219 10.79 -2.19 -28.98
N PRO A 220 10.84 -2.32 -30.31
CA PRO A 220 10.09 -1.44 -31.21
C PRO A 220 8.59 -1.47 -30.92
N PHE A 221 7.88 -0.36 -31.18
CA PHE A 221 6.41 -0.38 -31.14
C PHE A 221 5.86 -1.41 -32.13
N ALA A 222 4.87 -2.18 -31.70
CA ALA A 222 4.18 -3.11 -32.57
C ALA A 222 3.51 -2.35 -33.72
N ALA A 223 3.56 -2.87 -34.94
CA ALA A 223 2.99 -2.21 -36.12
C ALA A 223 1.50 -1.85 -35.96
N MET A 224 0.74 -2.68 -35.23
CA MET A 224 -0.69 -2.46 -34.97
C MET A 224 -0.97 -1.58 -33.74
N GLN A 225 0.06 -1.14 -33.02
CA GLN A 225 -0.03 -0.25 -31.85
C GLN A 225 1.13 0.76 -31.88
N PRO A 226 1.19 1.65 -32.90
CA PRO A 226 2.22 2.67 -32.96
C PRO A 226 2.06 3.68 -31.83
N SER A 227 3.14 4.41 -31.53
CA SER A 227 3.11 5.50 -30.55
C SER A 227 2.04 6.53 -30.93
N PRO A 228 1.22 7.00 -29.96
CA PRO A 228 0.16 7.98 -30.23
C PRO A 228 0.71 9.40 -30.48
N ILE A 229 2.00 9.62 -30.23
CA ILE A 229 2.72 10.88 -30.44
C ILE A 229 4.08 10.60 -31.09
N ALA A 230 4.78 11.65 -31.55
CA ALA A 230 6.17 11.51 -31.99
C ALA A 230 7.01 10.84 -30.88
N PRO A 231 7.60 9.65 -31.14
CA PRO A 231 8.35 8.93 -30.14
C PRO A 231 9.52 9.73 -29.60
N LEU A 232 9.74 9.58 -28.31
CA LEU A 232 11.04 9.83 -27.73
C LEU A 232 11.94 8.64 -28.05
N ALA A 233 13.04 8.88 -28.75
CA ALA A 233 14.12 7.92 -28.95
C ALA A 233 15.38 8.42 -28.23
N LEU A 234 16.03 7.53 -27.49
CA LEU A 234 17.29 7.80 -26.80
C LEU A 234 18.27 6.64 -26.99
N SER A 235 19.57 6.95 -27.04
CA SER A 235 20.60 5.94 -26.75
C SER A 235 20.69 5.64 -25.25
N ILE A 236 21.41 4.58 -24.88
CA ILE A 236 21.69 4.26 -23.47
C ILE A 236 22.47 5.41 -22.80
N ASP A 237 23.41 6.04 -23.50
CA ASP A 237 24.21 7.14 -22.96
C ASP A 237 23.36 8.39 -22.73
N GLU A 238 22.47 8.71 -23.66
CA GLU A 238 21.53 9.82 -23.51
C GLU A 238 20.53 9.57 -22.37
N PHE A 239 20.03 8.35 -22.23
CA PHE A 239 19.20 7.92 -21.10
C PHE A 239 19.93 8.09 -19.77
N ASN A 240 21.18 7.63 -19.69
CA ASN A 240 22.02 7.78 -18.49
C ASN A 240 22.35 9.24 -18.19
N ALA A 241 22.58 10.08 -19.21
CA ALA A 241 22.80 11.51 -19.03
C ALA A 241 21.58 12.21 -18.39
N ILE A 242 20.35 11.85 -18.78
CA ILE A 242 19.11 12.35 -18.14
C ILE A 242 19.06 11.96 -16.66
N ILE A 243 19.38 10.70 -16.33
CA ILE A 243 19.39 10.22 -14.94
C ILE A 243 20.47 10.95 -14.13
N GLY A 244 21.66 11.13 -14.70
CA GLY A 244 22.76 11.88 -14.09
C GLY A 244 22.37 13.33 -13.80
N TYR A 245 21.71 14.00 -14.74
CA TYR A 245 21.15 15.33 -14.53
C TYR A 245 20.09 15.34 -13.41
N ALA A 246 19.12 14.43 -13.46
CA ALA A 246 18.06 14.34 -12.45
C ALA A 246 18.63 14.16 -11.04
N ALA A 247 19.70 13.38 -10.90
CA ALA A 247 20.37 13.16 -9.63
C ALA A 247 20.92 14.42 -8.96
N ARG A 248 21.36 15.39 -9.77
CA ARG A 248 21.92 16.67 -9.33
C ARG A 248 20.86 17.74 -9.05
N ILE A 249 19.60 17.48 -9.41
CA ILE A 249 18.50 18.37 -9.05
C ILE A 249 18.25 18.30 -7.55
N ALA A 250 18.19 19.46 -6.91
CA ALA A 250 17.81 19.58 -5.52
C ALA A 250 16.37 19.05 -5.32
N PRO A 251 16.13 18.16 -4.35
CA PRO A 251 14.78 17.69 -4.04
C PRO A 251 13.92 18.88 -3.59
N ALA A 252 12.65 18.87 -3.99
CA ALA A 252 11.68 19.83 -3.47
C ALA A 252 11.47 19.60 -1.96
N ASP A 253 11.27 20.68 -1.22
CA ASP A 253 10.76 20.59 0.14
C ASP A 253 9.25 20.32 0.08
N LEU A 254 8.86 19.13 0.51
CA LEU A 254 7.47 18.66 0.53
C LEU A 254 6.89 18.66 1.95
N GLY A 255 7.62 19.18 2.94
CA GLY A 255 7.27 19.08 4.35
C GLY A 255 7.55 17.69 4.91
N ALA A 256 6.54 17.05 5.51
CA ALA A 256 6.69 15.71 6.09
C ALA A 256 7.03 14.65 5.00
N PRO A 257 7.73 13.55 5.36
CA PRO A 257 8.10 12.52 4.40
C PRO A 257 6.88 11.98 3.65
N LEU A 258 6.93 12.00 2.31
CA LEU A 258 5.87 11.42 1.49
C LEU A 258 5.95 9.89 1.54
N VAL A 259 4.86 9.26 1.94
CA VAL A 259 4.68 7.81 1.79
C VAL A 259 4.28 7.54 0.34
N ALA A 260 5.20 7.00 -0.46
CA ALA A 260 4.87 6.50 -1.79
C ALA A 260 3.93 5.29 -1.63
N ARG A 261 2.66 5.48 -1.99
CA ARG A 261 1.68 4.39 -2.16
C ARG A 261 1.73 3.85 -3.58
#